data_AF-A0A8J6Q3Z9-F1
#
_entry.id   AF-A0A8J6Q3Z9-F1
#
_cell.length_a   1.000
_cell.length_b   1.000
_cell.length_c   1.000
_cell.angle_alpha   90.00
_cell.angle_beta   90.00
_cell.angle_gamma   90.00
#
_symmetry.space_group_name_H-M   'P 1'
#
loop_
_entity.id
_entity.type
_entity.pdbx_description
1 polymer ?
#
loop_
_entity_poly.entity_id
_entity_poly.type
_entity_poly.pdbx_seq_one_letter_code
_entity_poly.pdbx_strand_id
1 'polypeptide(L)'
;MIKKLTPFFQNITPSLLHGDLWSGNYLISENDSPFLIDPAMYFGHSEVDIAMTKLFGGLSEDFYKAYHESIPADELTPYRIEIYQLYYLLIHLNLFGKSYYPSVINLLKKYF
;
A
#
# COMPACT_ATOMS: atom_id res chain seq x y z
N MET A 1 -1.42 -8.00 20.76
CA MET A 1 -0.95 -7.46 19.47
C MET A 1 -2.11 -7.36 18.47
N ILE A 2 -2.68 -8.47 17.97
CA ILE A 2 -3.79 -8.45 16.98
C ILE A 2 -5.04 -7.68 17.45
N LYS A 3 -5.45 -7.81 18.73
CA LYS A 3 -6.64 -7.10 19.27
C LYS A 3 -6.55 -5.56 19.19
N LYS A 4 -5.35 -4.99 19.17
CA LYS A 4 -5.17 -3.52 19.06
C LYS A 4 -5.45 -3.02 17.64
N LEU A 5 -5.28 -3.88 16.64
CA LEU A 5 -5.43 -3.49 15.24
C LEU A 5 -6.84 -3.70 14.70
N THR A 6 -7.64 -4.57 15.33
CA THR A 6 -9.01 -4.87 14.94
C THR A 6 -9.89 -3.63 14.69
N PRO A 7 -9.78 -2.52 15.47
CA PRO A 7 -10.56 -1.32 15.19
C PRO A 7 -10.29 -0.68 13.82
N PHE A 8 -9.10 -0.85 13.24
CA PHE A 8 -8.76 -0.28 11.93
C PHE A 8 -9.36 -1.09 10.76
N PHE A 9 -9.63 -2.39 10.96
CA PHE A 9 -9.96 -3.35 9.89
C PHE A 9 -11.37 -3.92 10.06
N GLN A 10 -12.37 -3.05 10.03
CA GLN A 10 -13.78 -3.45 10.07
C GLN A 10 -14.37 -3.44 8.66
N ASN A 11 -15.26 -4.40 8.36
CA ASN A 11 -16.02 -4.47 7.10
C ASN A 11 -15.15 -4.47 5.82
N ILE A 12 -13.98 -5.12 5.87
CA ILE A 12 -13.10 -5.24 4.71
C ILE A 12 -13.65 -6.27 3.73
N THR A 13 -13.81 -5.85 2.47
CA THR A 13 -14.12 -6.76 1.36
C THR A 13 -12.83 -7.11 0.62
N PRO A 14 -12.51 -8.40 0.42
CA PRO A 14 -11.32 -8.79 -0.35
C PRO A 14 -11.42 -8.37 -1.82
N SER A 15 -10.32 -7.82 -2.34
CA SER A 15 -10.09 -7.47 -3.73
C SER A 15 -8.86 -8.23 -4.25
N LEU A 16 -8.82 -8.50 -5.56
CA LEU A 16 -7.61 -8.97 -6.21
C LEU A 16 -6.57 -7.83 -6.21
N LEU A 17 -5.41 -8.09 -5.63
CA LEU A 17 -4.31 -7.13 -5.52
C LEU A 17 -3.22 -7.41 -6.54
N HIS A 18 -2.55 -6.35 -6.98
CA HIS A 18 -1.28 -6.44 -7.68
C HIS A 18 -0.18 -6.96 -6.73
N GLY A 19 -0.17 -6.48 -5.49
CA GLY A 19 0.71 -6.93 -4.41
C GLY A 19 2.07 -6.22 -4.36
N ASP A 20 2.52 -5.64 -5.48
CA ASP A 20 3.75 -4.85 -5.58
C ASP A 20 3.55 -3.59 -6.44
N LEU A 21 2.47 -2.83 -6.21
CA LEU A 21 2.14 -1.69 -7.07
C LEU A 21 2.91 -0.42 -6.67
N TRP A 22 3.95 -0.07 -7.43
CA TRP A 22 4.71 1.18 -7.27
C TRP A 22 5.06 1.77 -8.64
N SER A 23 5.72 2.93 -8.66
CA SER A 23 6.01 3.67 -9.89
C SER A 23 6.89 2.93 -10.91
N GLY A 24 7.64 1.91 -10.48
CA GLY A 24 8.39 1.03 -11.38
C GLY A 24 7.57 -0.10 -12.00
N ASN A 25 6.38 -0.40 -11.48
CA ASN A 25 5.57 -1.57 -11.84
C ASN A 25 4.29 -1.21 -12.61
N TYR A 26 4.21 -0.01 -13.18
CA TYR A 26 3.22 0.31 -14.20
C TYR A 26 3.88 0.97 -15.42
N LEU A 27 3.30 0.74 -16.58
CA LEU A 27 3.71 1.32 -17.85
C LEU A 27 2.50 1.99 -18.50
N ILE A 28 2.74 3.10 -19.19
CA ILE A 28 1.74 3.73 -20.05
C ILE A 28 2.17 3.50 -21.49
N SER A 29 1.30 2.88 -22.27
CA SER A 29 1.53 2.66 -23.70
C SER A 29 1.43 3.95 -24.52
N GLU A 30 1.84 3.91 -25.79
CA GLU A 30 1.72 5.04 -26.72
C GLU A 30 0.27 5.52 -26.93
N ASN A 31 -0.72 4.68 -26.63
CA ASN A 31 -2.15 5.01 -26.72
C ASN A 31 -2.76 5.34 -25.35
N ASP A 32 -1.96 5.83 -24.39
CA ASP A 32 -2.36 6.21 -23.02
C ASP A 32 -3.00 5.09 -22.18
N SER A 33 -2.90 3.83 -22.63
CA SER A 33 -3.44 2.70 -21.88
C SER A 33 -2.46 2.24 -20.79
N PRO A 34 -2.90 2.07 -19.54
CA PRO A 34 -2.07 1.60 -18.44
C PRO A 34 -1.89 0.07 -18.46
N PHE A 35 -0.68 -0.38 -18.17
CA PHE A 35 -0.31 -1.78 -17.99
C PHE A 35 0.37 -1.96 -16.64
N LEU A 36 0.01 -3.03 -15.93
CA LEU A 36 0.67 -3.42 -14.68
C LEU A 36 1.61 -4.59 -14.94
N ILE A 37 2.78 -4.58 -14.32
CA ILE A 37 3.84 -5.57 -14.52
C ILE A 37 4.44 -6.03 -13.19
N ASP A 38 5.10 -7.19 -13.21
CA ASP A 38 5.80 -7.78 -12.05
C ASP A 38 4.93 -7.92 -10.78
N PRO A 39 3.79 -8.63 -10.85
CA PRO A 39 2.87 -8.69 -9.73
C PRO A 39 3.27 -9.73 -8.68
N ALA A 40 2.82 -9.51 -7.45
CA ALA A 40 2.86 -10.43 -6.32
C ALA A 40 1.42 -10.71 -5.84
N MET A 41 0.57 -11.23 -6.74
CA MET A 41 -0.90 -11.22 -6.59
C MET A 41 -1.43 -12.06 -5.43
N TYR A 42 -2.46 -11.54 -4.76
CA TYR A 42 -3.28 -12.28 -3.81
C TYR A 42 -4.61 -11.54 -3.57
N PHE A 43 -5.56 -12.19 -2.89
CA PHE A 43 -6.78 -11.54 -2.44
C PHE A 43 -6.56 -10.91 -1.06
N GLY A 44 -6.80 -9.60 -0.95
CA GLY A 44 -6.59 -8.84 0.28
C GLY A 44 -7.36 -7.53 0.29
N HIS A 45 -7.03 -6.62 1.20
CA HIS A 45 -7.67 -5.31 1.22
C HIS A 45 -7.10 -4.41 0.11
N SER A 46 -7.96 -3.74 -0.66
CA SER A 46 -7.56 -2.90 -1.80
C SER A 46 -6.58 -1.78 -1.45
N GLU A 47 -6.61 -1.29 -0.21
CA GLU A 47 -5.68 -0.27 0.26
C GLU A 47 -4.22 -0.75 0.36
N VAL A 48 -3.95 -2.05 0.32
CA VAL A 48 -2.57 -2.56 0.32
C VAL A 48 -1.79 -2.05 -0.90
N ASP A 49 -2.39 -2.12 -2.09
CA ASP A 49 -1.74 -1.61 -3.31
C ASP A 49 -1.53 -0.10 -3.22
N ILE A 50 -2.50 0.64 -2.67
CA ILE A 50 -2.39 2.10 -2.45
C ILE A 50 -1.31 2.45 -1.41
N ALA A 51 -1.11 1.59 -0.42
CA ALA A 51 -0.06 1.76 0.57
C ALA A 51 1.33 1.64 -0.07
N MET A 52 1.50 0.70 -1.00
CA MET A 52 2.73 0.52 -1.75
C MET A 52 3.03 1.72 -2.66
N THR A 53 2.01 2.22 -3.39
CA THR A 53 2.20 3.37 -4.29
C THR A 53 2.71 4.60 -3.56
N LYS A 54 2.30 4.79 -2.30
CA LYS A 54 2.68 5.94 -1.45
C LYS A 54 4.06 5.82 -0.80
N LEU A 55 4.72 4.66 -0.85
CA LEU A 55 5.96 4.43 -0.09
C LEU A 55 7.20 5.09 -0.74
N PHE A 56 7.24 5.19 -2.06
CA PHE A 56 8.40 5.68 -2.82
C PHE A 56 8.06 6.87 -3.72
N GLY A 57 7.58 7.96 -3.12
CA GLY A 57 7.33 9.23 -3.81
C GLY A 57 5.89 9.44 -4.28
N GLY A 58 5.04 8.40 -4.24
CA GLY A 58 3.62 8.52 -4.60
C GLY A 58 3.36 8.56 -6.10
N LEU A 59 2.11 8.33 -6.49
CA LEU A 59 1.55 8.69 -7.79
C LEU A 59 0.91 10.09 -7.74
N SER A 60 0.40 10.57 -8.87
CA SER A 60 -0.27 11.87 -8.94
C SER A 60 -1.52 11.92 -8.05
N GLU A 61 -1.89 13.13 -7.60
CA GLU A 61 -3.14 13.32 -6.85
C GLU A 61 -4.37 12.93 -7.68
N ASP A 62 -4.32 13.11 -9.01
CA ASP A 62 -5.39 12.68 -9.92
C ASP A 62 -5.60 11.16 -9.88
N PHE A 63 -4.53 10.35 -9.73
CA PHE A 63 -4.65 8.91 -9.56
C PHE A 63 -5.42 8.57 -8.28
N TYR A 64 -5.05 9.18 -7.14
CA TYR A 64 -5.72 8.90 -5.87
C TYR A 64 -7.17 9.37 -5.87
N LYS A 65 -7.44 10.52 -6.50
CA LYS A 65 -8.80 11.02 -6.66
C LYS A 65 -9.66 10.05 -7.47
N ALA A 66 -9.19 9.63 -8.65
CA ALA A 66 -9.91 8.68 -9.51
C ALA A 66 -10.11 7.31 -8.84
N TYR A 67 -9.10 6.83 -8.09
CA TYR A 67 -9.24 5.61 -7.28
C TYR A 67 -10.36 5.76 -6.23
N HIS A 68 -10.38 6.87 -5.49
CA HIS A 68 -11.36 7.09 -4.43
C HIS A 68 -12.77 7.44 -4.92
N GLU A 69 -12.92 7.82 -6.19
CA GLU A 69 -14.24 7.85 -6.85
C GLU A 69 -14.83 6.44 -7.02
N SER A 70 -13.98 5.41 -7.16
CA SER A 70 -14.41 4.00 -7.27
C SER A 70 -14.45 3.28 -5.92
N ILE A 71 -13.47 3.52 -5.06
CA ILE A 71 -13.35 2.93 -3.71
C ILE A 71 -13.17 4.06 -2.70
N PRO A 72 -14.26 4.57 -2.10
CA PRO A 72 -14.21 5.70 -1.18
C PRO A 72 -13.29 5.46 0.01
N ALA A 73 -12.48 6.46 0.35
CA ALA A 73 -11.74 6.47 1.61
C ALA A 73 -12.67 6.74 2.80
N ASP A 74 -12.28 6.22 3.96
CA ASP A 74 -12.88 6.53 5.26
C ASP A 74 -11.86 7.21 6.19
N GLU A 75 -12.28 7.54 7.41
CA GLU A 75 -11.42 8.17 8.44
C GLU A 75 -10.23 7.30 8.88
N LEU A 76 -10.32 5.98 8.70
CA LEU A 76 -9.31 5.01 9.11
C LEU A 76 -8.29 4.72 8.01
N THR A 77 -8.58 5.10 6.77
CA THR A 77 -7.75 4.88 5.58
C THR A 77 -6.30 5.35 5.79
N PRO A 78 -6.03 6.57 6.29
CA PRO A 78 -4.63 7.02 6.50
C PRO A 78 -3.86 6.11 7.46
N TYR A 79 -4.52 5.60 8.50
CA TYR A 79 -3.90 4.71 9.47
C TYR A 79 -3.63 3.33 8.87
N ARG A 80 -4.57 2.79 8.09
CA ARG A 80 -4.39 1.51 7.40
C ARG A 80 -3.27 1.57 6.37
N ILE A 81 -3.15 2.67 5.62
CA ILE A 81 -2.03 2.89 4.70
C ILE A 81 -0.69 2.76 5.43
N GLU A 82 -0.49 3.46 6.55
CA GLU A 82 0.74 3.35 7.32
C GLU A 82 0.97 1.93 7.86
N ILE A 83 -0.08 1.25 8.34
CA ILE A 83 0.02 -0.13 8.82
C ILE A 83 0.42 -1.09 7.69
N TYR A 84 -0.14 -0.95 6.49
CA TYR A 84 0.22 -1.78 5.33
C TYR A 84 1.64 -1.48 4.83
N GLN A 85 2.10 -0.23 4.91
CA GLN A 85 3.48 0.13 4.56
C GLN A 85 4.52 -0.60 5.41
N LEU A 86 4.19 -1.02 6.63
CA LEU A 86 5.11 -1.80 7.47
C LEU A 86 5.52 -3.12 6.79
N TYR A 87 4.62 -3.80 6.08
CA TYR A 87 4.95 -5.03 5.34
C TYR A 87 6.03 -4.78 4.30
N TYR A 88 5.85 -3.74 3.48
CA TYR A 88 6.82 -3.37 2.44
C TYR A 88 8.14 -2.89 3.03
N LEU A 89 8.12 -2.11 4.11
CA LEU A 89 9.33 -1.68 4.80
C LEU A 89 10.11 -2.85 5.41
N LEU A 90 9.42 -3.87 5.93
CA LEU A 90 10.06 -5.10 6.41
C LEU A 90 10.70 -5.88 5.26
N ILE A 91 10.03 -5.98 4.10
CA ILE A 91 10.61 -6.57 2.88
C ILE A 91 11.87 -5.79 2.48
N HIS A 92 11.80 -4.46 2.42
CA HIS A 92 12.92 -3.63 2.00
C HIS A 92 14.09 -3.69 2.99
N LEU A 93 13.81 -3.76 4.29
CA LEU A 93 14.84 -4.02 5.31
C LEU A 93 15.54 -5.37 5.08
N ASN A 94 14.78 -6.41 4.73
CA ASN A 94 15.32 -7.74 4.47
C ASN A 94 16.16 -7.81 3.18
N LEU A 95 15.71 -7.16 2.10
CA LEU A 95 16.34 -7.24 0.78
C LEU A 95 17.45 -6.20 0.55
N PHE A 96 17.28 -4.99 1.07
CA PHE A 96 18.14 -3.84 0.76
C PHE A 96 18.87 -3.28 1.99
N GLY A 97 18.54 -3.77 3.19
CA GLY A 97 19.35 -3.58 4.39
C GLY A 97 18.93 -2.42 5.30
N LYS A 98 19.86 -2.05 6.19
CA LYS A 98 19.57 -1.29 7.42
C LYS A 98 19.05 0.14 7.21
N SER A 99 19.12 0.71 6.02
CA SER A 99 18.56 2.04 5.74
C SER A 99 17.06 2.12 6.02
N TYR A 100 16.33 1.01 5.90
CA TYR A 100 14.89 0.93 6.17
C TYR A 100 14.53 0.68 7.64
N TYR A 101 15.51 0.32 8.47
CA TYR A 101 15.30 -0.02 9.88
C TYR A 101 14.63 1.09 10.70
N PRO A 102 15.03 2.39 10.58
CA PRO A 102 14.38 3.46 11.33
C PRO A 102 12.88 3.57 11.04
N SER A 103 12.48 3.43 9.77
CA SER A 103 11.07 3.50 9.35
C SER A 103 10.26 2.33 9.90
N VAL A 104 10.81 1.11 9.87
CA VAL A 104 10.20 -0.08 10.48
C VAL A 104 9.96 0.13 11.97
N ILE A 105 10.99 0.57 12.71
CA ILE A 105 10.87 0.80 14.16
C ILE A 105 9.88 1.91 14.48
N ASN A 106 9.81 2.97 13.67
CA ASN A 106 8.86 4.05 13.88
C ASN A 106 7.41 3.56 13.79
N LEU A 107 7.07 2.80 12.74
CA LEU A 107 5.72 2.25 12.58
C LEU A 107 5.39 1.19 13.62
N LEU A 108 6.35 0.34 14.00
CA LEU A 108 6.16 -0.62 15.09
C LEU A 108 5.81 0.10 16.39
N LYS A 109 6.56 1.13 16.78
CA LYS A 109 6.28 1.92 17.99
C LYS A 109 4.93 2.64 17.94
N LYS A 110 4.50 3.08 16.76
CA LYS A 110 3.25 3.81 16.58
C LYS A 110 2.02 2.91 16.73
N TYR A 111 2.08 1.67 16.21
CA TYR A 111 0.90 0.82 16.05
C TYR A 111 0.89 -0.48 16.89
N PHE A 112 2.02 -0.89 17.47
CA PHE A 112 2.18 -2.19 18.15
C PHE A 112 2.64 -2.04 19.62
#